data_AF-A0A7H2QR59-F1
#
_entry.id   AF-A0A7H2QR59-F1
#
_cell.length_a   1.000
_cell.length_b   1.000
_cell.length_c   1.000
_cell.angle_alpha   90.00
_cell.angle_beta   90.00
_cell.angle_gamma   90.00
#
_symmetry.space_group_name_H-M   'P 1'
#
loop_
_entity.id
_entity.type
_entity.pdbx_description
1 polymer ?
#
loop_
_entity_poly.entity_id
_entity_poly.type
_entity_poly.pdbx_seq_one_letter_code
_entity_poly.pdbx_strand_id
1 'polypeptide(L)'
;MLTGCGKKYTITPDSLPIAHVNQEYKQTIEISGGKVVDHYAKLETNIPKELGITVQPANDLDGYNVIEVKGNPKYKGTFTIHIWVGFYAGGDNKIDKTYAFTVL
;
A
#
# COMPACT_ATOMS: atom_id res chain seq x y z
N MET A 1 -31.40 -16.33 6.11
CA MET A 1 -30.50 -15.38 6.78
C MET A 1 -29.34 -15.10 5.83
N LEU A 2 -29.34 -13.97 5.11
CA LEU A 2 -28.17 -13.55 4.32
C LEU A 2 -27.18 -12.91 5.31
N THR A 3 -26.16 -13.66 5.72
CA THR A 3 -24.96 -13.07 6.32
C THR A 3 -24.35 -12.15 5.28
N GLY A 4 -24.41 -10.84 5.52
CA GLY A 4 -23.88 -9.81 4.63
C GLY A 4 -22.43 -10.13 4.26
N CYS A 5 -22.19 -10.19 2.94
CA CYS A 5 -20.88 -10.38 2.33
C CYS A 5 -19.83 -9.45 2.95
N GLY A 6 -18.59 -9.93 3.02
CA GLY A 6 -17.45 -9.29 3.69
C GLY A 6 -17.19 -7.82 3.33
N LYS A 7 -16.22 -7.21 4.02
CA LYS A 7 -15.81 -5.82 3.81
C LYS A 7 -15.80 -5.51 2.31
N LYS A 8 -16.71 -4.62 1.88
CA LYS A 8 -16.91 -4.25 0.47
C LYS A 8 -15.60 -3.83 -0.21
N TYR A 9 -14.68 -3.27 0.56
CA TYR A 9 -13.36 -2.83 0.14
C TYR A 9 -12.28 -3.61 0.88
N THR A 10 -11.26 -4.03 0.15
CA THR A 10 -10.17 -4.87 0.65
C THR A 10 -8.82 -4.32 0.22
N ILE A 11 -7.79 -4.63 0.98
CA ILE A 11 -6.39 -4.28 0.69
C ILE A 11 -5.51 -5.50 0.96
N THR A 12 -4.76 -5.93 -0.04
CA THR A 12 -3.94 -7.14 -0.02
C THR A 12 -2.52 -6.85 -0.51
N PRO A 13 -1.47 -7.48 0.04
CA PRO A 13 -1.50 -8.47 1.11
C PRO A 13 -1.81 -7.84 2.48
N ASP A 14 -2.05 -8.68 3.49
CA ASP A 14 -2.30 -8.18 4.84
C ASP A 14 -1.05 -7.59 5.51
N SER A 15 0.12 -8.14 5.17
CA SER A 15 1.44 -7.71 5.62
C SER A 15 2.44 -7.75 4.46
N LEU A 16 3.49 -6.95 4.54
CA LEU A 16 4.57 -6.99 3.56
C LEU A 16 5.57 -8.12 3.90
N PRO A 17 6.06 -8.87 2.91
CA PRO A 17 7.19 -9.77 3.10
C PRO A 17 8.42 -9.00 3.60
N ILE A 18 9.26 -9.67 4.38
CA ILE A 18 10.53 -9.12 4.87
C ILE A 18 11.49 -8.92 3.69
N ALA A 19 12.10 -7.74 3.60
CA ALA A 19 13.15 -7.43 2.64
C ALA A 19 14.53 -7.74 3.23
N HIS A 20 15.54 -7.90 2.37
CA HIS A 20 16.92 -8.17 2.79
C HIS A 20 17.87 -7.14 2.18
N VAL A 21 18.86 -6.70 2.96
CA VAL A 21 19.88 -5.76 2.51
C VAL A 21 20.57 -6.27 1.24
N ASN A 22 20.74 -5.38 0.25
CA ASN A 22 21.35 -5.65 -1.04
C ASN A 22 20.59 -6.65 -1.94
N GLN A 23 19.36 -7.04 -1.57
CA GLN A 23 18.51 -7.92 -2.37
C GLN A 23 17.36 -7.13 -3.01
N GLU A 24 17.08 -7.41 -4.29
CA GLU A 24 15.91 -6.81 -4.94
C GLU A 24 14.64 -7.19 -4.19
N TYR A 25 13.84 -6.17 -3.88
CA TYR A 25 12.51 -6.28 -3.31
C TYR A 25 11.49 -5.76 -4.32
N LYS A 26 10.41 -6.52 -4.50
CA LYS A 26 9.25 -6.09 -5.27
C LYS A 26 8.00 -6.70 -4.65
N GLN A 27 7.08 -5.85 -4.22
CA GLN A 27 5.77 -6.24 -3.72
C GLN A 27 4.72 -5.27 -4.24
N THR A 28 3.58 -5.82 -4.66
CA THR A 28 2.40 -5.04 -5.03
C THR A 28 1.39 -5.09 -3.87
N ILE A 29 0.82 -3.94 -3.54
CA ILE A 29 -0.35 -3.80 -2.69
C ILE A 29 -1.53 -3.45 -3.59
N GLU A 30 -2.59 -4.25 -3.53
CA GLU A 30 -3.79 -4.11 -4.32
C GLU A 30 -4.98 -3.73 -3.43
N ILE A 31 -5.74 -2.74 -3.87
CA ILE A 31 -6.97 -2.28 -3.25
C ILE A 31 -8.13 -2.60 -4.20
N SER A 32 -9.10 -3.36 -3.69
CA SER A 32 -10.24 -3.87 -4.46
C SER A 32 -11.57 -3.49 -3.83
N GLY A 33 -12.67 -3.61 -4.59
CA GLY A 33 -14.03 -3.35 -4.13
C GLY A 33 -14.66 -2.03 -4.63
N GLY A 34 -13.87 -1.20 -5.31
CA GLY A 34 -14.32 0.00 -5.99
C GLY A 34 -13.17 0.82 -6.53
N LYS A 35 -13.51 1.84 -7.34
CA LYS A 35 -12.55 2.82 -7.84
C LYS A 35 -12.18 3.80 -6.72
N VAL A 36 -10.90 3.90 -6.40
CA VAL A 36 -10.38 4.93 -5.48
C VAL A 36 -10.53 6.30 -6.13
N VAL A 37 -10.79 7.33 -5.31
CA VAL A 37 -10.80 8.72 -5.77
C VAL A 37 -9.46 9.34 -5.42
N ASP A 38 -8.66 9.65 -6.43
CA ASP A 38 -7.28 10.11 -6.30
C ASP A 38 -7.15 11.35 -5.40
N HIS A 39 -8.12 12.27 -5.46
CA HIS A 39 -8.15 13.47 -4.62
C HIS A 39 -8.31 13.16 -3.12
N TYR A 40 -8.80 11.96 -2.80
CA TYR A 40 -8.95 11.43 -1.45
C TYR A 40 -8.02 10.23 -1.21
N ALA A 41 -6.89 10.17 -1.93
CA ALA A 41 -5.84 9.20 -1.66
C ALA A 41 -4.63 9.89 -1.03
N LYS A 42 -4.10 9.31 0.04
CA LYS A 42 -2.84 9.71 0.67
C LYS A 42 -1.96 8.48 0.82
N LEU A 43 -0.71 8.64 0.40
CA LEU A 43 0.35 7.65 0.53
C LEU A 43 1.52 8.33 1.23
N GLU A 44 1.75 7.97 2.49
CA GLU A 44 2.78 8.56 3.32
C GLU A 44 3.76 7.48 3.76
N THR A 45 5.05 7.81 3.80
CA THR A 45 6.08 6.87 4.22
C THR A 45 7.22 7.58 4.93
N ASN A 46 7.81 6.93 5.93
CA ASN A 46 9.04 7.38 6.57
C ASN A 46 10.30 6.70 5.97
N ILE A 47 10.15 5.97 4.87
CA ILE A 47 11.26 5.34 4.15
C ILE A 47 12.15 6.46 3.57
N PRO A 48 13.41 6.57 3.99
CA PRO A 48 14.31 7.58 3.45
C PRO A 48 14.79 7.17 2.05
N LYS A 49 14.98 8.16 1.17
CA LYS A 49 15.39 7.92 -0.24
C LYS A 49 16.67 7.10 -0.35
N GLU A 50 17.60 7.30 0.57
CA GLU A 50 18.87 6.60 0.66
C GLU A 50 18.73 5.10 0.95
N LEU A 51 17.61 4.65 1.53
CA LEU A 51 17.34 3.22 1.71
C LEU A 51 17.32 2.50 0.36
N GLY A 52 16.90 3.17 -0.73
CA GLY A 52 16.83 2.54 -2.05
C GLY A 52 15.52 1.80 -2.33
N ILE A 53 14.47 2.09 -1.56
CA ILE A 53 13.10 1.59 -1.77
C ILE A 53 12.20 2.74 -2.20
N THR A 54 11.36 2.50 -3.20
CA THR A 54 10.31 3.40 -3.66
C THR A 54 8.93 2.81 -3.33
N VAL A 55 8.00 3.70 -3.00
CA VAL A 55 6.59 3.37 -2.75
C VAL A 55 5.76 4.35 -3.54
N GLN A 56 5.02 3.85 -4.53
CA GLN A 56 4.25 4.70 -5.45
C GLN A 56 3.08 3.95 -6.07
N PRO A 57 2.04 4.64 -6.54
CA PRO A 57 1.03 4.03 -7.42
C PRO A 57 1.69 3.40 -8.65
N ALA A 58 1.13 2.29 -9.14
CA ALA A 58 1.65 1.60 -10.31
C ALA A 58 1.50 2.44 -11.60
N ASN A 59 0.43 3.23 -11.69
CA ASN A 59 0.22 4.24 -12.73
C ASN A 59 -0.84 5.28 -12.28
N ASP A 60 -0.93 6.38 -13.02
CA ASP A 60 -1.86 7.48 -12.74
C ASP A 60 -3.34 7.09 -13.01
N LEU A 61 -3.60 6.04 -13.79
CA LEU A 61 -4.96 5.62 -14.16
C LEU A 61 -5.62 4.74 -13.09
N ASP A 62 -4.80 3.97 -12.36
CA ASP A 62 -5.23 3.08 -11.29
C ASP A 62 -5.60 3.84 -10.02
N GLY A 63 -5.31 5.14 -9.94
CA GLY A 63 -5.86 5.99 -8.89
C GLY A 63 -5.58 5.50 -7.47
N TYR A 64 -4.41 4.91 -7.22
CA TYR A 64 -4.02 4.26 -5.95
C TYR A 64 -4.68 2.89 -5.67
N ASN A 65 -5.42 2.31 -6.62
CA ASN A 65 -5.88 0.91 -6.49
C ASN A 65 -4.71 -0.09 -6.51
N VAL A 66 -3.59 0.26 -7.15
CA VAL A 66 -2.38 -0.57 -7.19
C VAL A 66 -1.18 0.27 -6.76
N ILE A 67 -0.49 -0.18 -5.71
CA ILE A 67 0.70 0.47 -5.15
C ILE A 67 1.87 -0.50 -5.24
N GLU A 68 2.98 -0.05 -5.81
CA GLU A 68 4.24 -0.82 -5.87
C GLU A 68 5.20 -0.39 -4.77
N VAL A 69 5.74 -1.36 -4.05
CA VAL A 69 6.88 -1.21 -3.14
C VAL A 69 8.05 -1.96 -3.76
N LYS A 70 9.06 -1.24 -4.28
CA LYS A 70 10.16 -1.87 -5.01
C LYS A 70 11.50 -1.18 -4.80
N GLY A 71 12.58 -1.91 -5.03
CA GLY A 71 13.93 -1.37 -5.02
C GLY A 71 14.93 -2.33 -4.39
N ASN A 72 16.09 -1.81 -3.99
CA ASN A 72 17.14 -2.59 -3.36
C ASN A 72 17.55 -1.88 -2.06
N PRO A 73 17.16 -2.41 -0.88
CA PRO A 73 17.37 -1.75 0.39
C PRO A 73 18.83 -1.82 0.81
N LYS A 74 19.42 -0.69 1.23
CA LYS A 74 20.86 -0.58 1.53
C LYS A 74 21.23 -0.87 2.98
N TYR A 75 20.28 -0.79 3.90
CA TYR A 75 20.52 -1.04 5.33
C TYR A 75 19.27 -1.54 6.04
N LYS A 76 19.49 -2.15 7.22
CA LYS A 76 18.43 -2.74 8.04
C LYS A 76 17.59 -1.68 8.72
N GLY A 77 16.33 -2.01 8.99
CA GLY A 77 15.44 -1.13 9.73
C GLY A 77 13.98 -1.54 9.60
N THR A 78 13.12 -0.84 10.35
CA THR A 78 11.67 -0.96 10.22
C THR A 78 11.11 0.42 9.89
N PHE A 79 10.35 0.47 8.80
CA PHE A 79 9.75 1.66 8.25
C PHE A 79 8.24 1.49 8.15
N THR A 80 7.52 2.58 7.96
CA THR A 80 6.06 2.60 7.89
C THR A 80 5.60 3.14 6.56
N ILE A 81 4.62 2.46 5.97
CA ILE A 81 3.89 2.92 4.78
C ILE A 81 2.42 3.08 5.20
N HIS A 82 1.92 4.30 5.23
CA HIS A 82 0.54 4.61 5.53
C HIS A 82 -0.24 4.85 4.23
N ILE A 83 -1.34 4.12 4.08
CA ILE A 83 -2.23 4.18 2.93
C ILE A 83 -3.61 4.58 3.44
N TRP A 84 -4.08 5.72 2.96
CA TRP A 84 -5.42 6.21 3.22
C TRP A 84 -6.13 6.47 1.89
N VAL A 85 -7.25 5.80 1.65
CA VAL A 85 -8.01 5.96 0.40
C VAL A 85 -9.52 6.00 0.64
N GLY A 86 -10.20 6.93 -0.03
CA GLY A 86 -11.65 6.96 -0.19
C GLY A 86 -12.11 6.39 -1.54
N PHE A 87 -13.37 5.94 -1.63
CA PHE A 87 -13.92 5.32 -2.83
C PHE A 87 -15.02 6.15 -3.51
N TYR A 88 -15.08 6.10 -4.84
CA TYR A 88 -16.13 6.77 -5.60
C TYR A 88 -17.50 6.17 -5.29
N ALA A 89 -18.48 7.02 -4.98
CA ALA A 89 -19.80 6.60 -4.47
C ALA A 89 -19.72 5.64 -3.26
N GLY A 90 -18.62 5.69 -2.50
CA GLY A 90 -18.40 4.86 -1.32
C GLY A 90 -19.05 5.39 -0.05
N GLY A 91 -19.56 6.63 -0.05
CA GLY A 91 -19.97 7.31 1.18
C GLY A 91 -18.77 7.50 2.10
N ASP A 92 -18.90 7.10 3.36
CA ASP A 92 -17.82 7.17 4.37
C ASP A 92 -16.86 5.97 4.34
N ASN A 93 -17.05 5.04 3.39
CA ASN A 93 -16.17 3.88 3.29
C ASN A 93 -14.76 4.30 2.85
N LYS A 94 -13.77 3.81 3.58
CA LYS A 94 -12.36 4.11 3.38
C LYS A 94 -11.48 2.93 3.76
N ILE A 95 -10.27 2.91 3.23
CA ILE A 95 -9.18 2.12 3.77
C ILE A 95 -8.20 3.07 4.44
N ASP A 96 -7.82 2.72 5.66
CA ASP A 96 -6.84 3.43 6.48
C ASP A 96 -5.94 2.34 7.09
N LYS A 97 -4.77 2.13 6.48
CA LYS A 97 -3.89 1.01 6.81
C LYS A 97 -2.44 1.44 6.85
N THR A 98 -1.75 1.04 7.91
CA THR A 98 -0.30 1.22 8.06
C THR A 98 0.38 -0.12 7.95
N TYR A 99 1.30 -0.25 6.99
CA TYR A 99 2.19 -1.40 6.84
C TYR A 99 3.51 -1.15 7.56
N ALA A 100 4.01 -2.19 8.23
CA ALA A 100 5.41 -2.26 8.63
C ALA A 100 6.22 -2.84 7.47
N PHE A 101 7.25 -2.13 7.04
CA PHE A 101 8.24 -2.58 6.06
C PHE A 101 9.56 -2.84 6.80
N THR A 102 9.92 -4.13 6.92
CA THR A 102 11.12 -4.56 7.66
C THR A 102 12.20 -5.02 6.70
N VAL A 103 13.43 -4.54 6.91
CA VAL A 103 14.63 -4.95 6.19
C VAL A 103 15.61 -5.62 7.16
N LEU A 104 16.04 -6.84 6.83
CA LEU A 104 17.02 -7.63 7.57
C LEU A 104 18.39 -7.73 6.90
#